data_AF-A0A2X2TDB9-F1
#
_entry.id   AF-A0A2X2TDB9-F1
#
_cell.length_a   1.000
_cell.length_b   1.000
_cell.length_c   1.000
_cell.angle_alpha   90.00
_cell.angle_beta   90.00
_cell.angle_gamma   90.00
#
_symmetry.space_group_name_H-M   'P 1'
#
loop_
_entity.id
_entity.type
_entity.pdbx_description
1 polymer ?
#
loop_
_entity_poly.entity_id
_entity_poly.type
_entity_poly.pdbx_seq_one_letter_code
_entity_poly.pdbx_strand_id
1 'polypeptide(L)' 'MIRKAFVMQVNPDAHEEYQLRHSPIWPELEEVLKQHGAHHYAIHLDEQRHLLFATVEIRVRSALECGC' A
#
# COMPACT_ATOMS: atom_id res chain seq x y z
N MET A 1 11.06 -11.63 -3.11
CA MET A 1 10.13 -10.55 -2.69
C MET A 1 10.92 -9.26 -2.63
N ILE A 2 10.39 -8.15 -3.15
CA ILE A 2 10.98 -6.82 -2.99
C ILE A 2 10.14 -6.03 -2.01
N ARG A 3 10.79 -5.43 -1.01
CA ARG A 3 10.17 -4.44 -0.12
C ARG A 3 10.21 -3.08 -0.78
N LYS A 4 9.06 -2.43 -0.86
CA LYS A 4 8.94 -1.03 -1.26
C LYS A 4 8.37 -0.24 -0.09
N ALA A 5 8.93 0.95 0.13
CA ALA A 5 8.43 1.92 1.08
C ALA A 5 8.25 3.26 0.37
N PHE A 6 7.21 4.00 0.73
CA PHE A 6 6.90 5.30 0.15
C PHE A 6 6.16 6.17 1.15
N VAL A 7 6.23 7.48 0.94
CA VAL A 7 5.56 8.49 1.78
C VAL A 7 4.53 9.21 0.92
N MET A 8 3.34 9.39 1.46
CA MET A 8 2.26 10.20 0.90
C MET A 8 1.86 11.29 1.89
N GLN A 9 1.02 12.23 1.46
CA GLN A 9 0.41 13.25 2.31
C GLN A 9 -1.09 13.01 2.43
N VAL A 10 -1.66 13.41 3.55
CA VAL A 10 -3.11 13.48 3.80
C VAL A 10 -3.46 14.90 4.23
N ASN A 11 -4.70 15.34 3.96
CA ASN A 11 -5.11 16.65 4.44
C ASN A 11 -5.24 16.63 5.97
N PRO A 12 -4.89 17.73 6.68
CA PRO A 12 -4.94 17.80 8.14
C PRO A 12 -6.30 17.47 8.75
N ASP A 13 -7.38 17.79 8.04
CA ASP A 13 -8.77 17.61 8.45
C ASP A 13 -9.35 16.25 8.03
N ALA A 14 -8.61 15.43 7.28
CA ALA A 14 -9.11 14.19 6.69
C ALA A 14 -8.49 12.91 7.31
N HIS A 15 -7.79 13.00 8.44
CA HIS A 15 -7.13 11.85 9.08
C HIS A 15 -8.12 10.72 9.43
N GLU A 16 -9.23 11.05 10.07
CA GLU A 16 -10.26 10.08 10.48
C GLU A 16 -10.94 9.46 9.27
N GLU A 17 -11.34 10.27 8.29
CA GLU A 17 -11.94 9.77 7.05
C GLU A 17 -10.97 8.85 6.30
N TYR A 18 -9.67 9.18 6.29
CA TYR A 18 -8.66 8.33 5.68
C TYR A 18 -8.60 6.96 6.36
N GLN A 19 -8.58 6.91 7.69
CA GLN A 19 -8.56 5.65 8.44
C GLN A 19 -9.83 4.82 8.18
N LEU A 20 -11.02 5.45 8.18
CA LEU A 20 -12.29 4.77 7.92
C LEU A 20 -12.33 4.15 6.52
N ARG A 21 -11.82 4.85 5.51
CA ARG A 21 -11.72 4.35 4.12
C ARG A 21 -10.72 3.20 3.96
N HIS A 22 -9.81 3.02 4.91
CA HIS A 22 -8.78 1.96 4.87
C HIS A 22 -9.04 0.81 5.85
N SER A 23 -10.16 0.82 6.59
CA SER A 23 -10.48 -0.18 7.61
C SER A 23 -11.97 -0.56 7.62
N PRO A 24 -12.44 -1.45 6.72
CA PRO A 24 -11.68 -2.14 5.67
C PRO A 24 -11.62 -1.35 4.36
N ILE A 25 -10.61 -1.64 3.54
CA ILE A 25 -10.59 -1.21 2.13
C ILE A 25 -11.66 -1.94 1.32
N TRP A 26 -11.97 -1.44 0.12
CA TRP A 26 -12.87 -2.12 -0.80
C TRP A 26 -12.36 -3.53 -1.14
N PRO A 27 -13.21 -4.57 -1.04
CA PRO A 27 -12.81 -5.95 -1.31
C PRO A 27 -12.16 -6.15 -2.68
N GLU A 28 -12.66 -5.45 -3.71
CA GLU A 28 -12.15 -5.54 -5.08
C GLU A 28 -10.73 -4.99 -5.19
N LEU A 29 -10.41 -3.94 -4.42
CA LEU A 29 -9.07 -3.38 -4.39
C LEU A 29 -8.09 -4.31 -3.66
N GLU A 30 -8.54 -4.92 -2.56
CA GLU A 30 -7.74 -5.91 -1.83
C GLU A 30 -7.41 -7.11 -2.72
N GLU A 31 -8.40 -7.61 -3.47
CA GLU A 31 -8.27 -8.68 -4.46
C GLU A 31 -7.21 -8.33 -5.52
N VAL A 32 -7.32 -7.15 -6.13
CA VAL A 32 -6.36 -6.66 -7.15
C VAL A 32 -4.95 -6.58 -6.58
N LEU A 33 -4.77 -6.03 -5.38
CA LEU A 33 -3.46 -5.92 -4.74
C LEU A 33 -2.83 -7.31 -4.53
N LYS A 34 -3.61 -8.28 -4.01
CA LYS A 34 -3.16 -9.66 -3.82
C LYS A 34 -2.81 -10.35 -5.15
N GLN A 35 -3.62 -10.16 -6.19
CA GLN A 35 -3.39 -10.73 -7.53
C GLN A 35 -2.08 -10.22 -8.15
N HIS A 36 -1.73 -8.96 -7.90
CA HIS A 36 -0.46 -8.36 -8.32
C HIS A 36 0.71 -8.69 -7.39
N GLY A 37 0.50 -9.57 -6.41
CA GLY A 37 1.54 -10.08 -5.52
C GLY A 37 1.96 -9.11 -4.44
N ALA A 38 1.09 -8.15 -4.06
CA ALA A 38 1.28 -7.33 -2.88
C ALA A 38 0.93 -8.14 -1.63
N HIS A 39 1.87 -8.15 -0.68
CA HIS A 39 1.78 -8.81 0.61
C HIS A 39 2.25 -7.84 1.69
N HIS A 40 1.79 -8.05 2.93
CA HIS A 40 2.17 -7.24 4.08
C HIS A 40 2.08 -5.72 3.82
N TYR A 41 0.97 -5.27 3.21
CA TYR A 41 0.74 -3.86 2.94
C TYR A 41 0.29 -3.16 4.23
N ALA A 42 1.05 -2.16 4.68
CA ALA A 42 0.75 -1.38 5.88
C ALA A 42 0.95 0.11 5.61
N ILE A 43 0.10 0.94 6.21
CA ILE A 43 0.16 2.41 6.15
C ILE A 43 0.10 2.95 7.57
N HIS A 44 0.98 3.89 7.90
CA HIS A 44 1.10 4.53 9.21
C HIS A 44 0.94 6.03 9.07
N LEU A 45 0.13 6.65 9.93
CA LEU A 45 -0.10 8.10 9.95
C LEU A 45 0.89 8.78 10.92
N ASP A 46 1.55 9.84 10.44
CA ASP A 46 2.20 10.85 11.25
C ASP A 46 1.27 12.08 11.30
N GLU A 47 0.48 12.17 12.38
CA GLU A 47 -0.54 13.21 12.54
C GLU A 47 0.06 14.63 12.61
N GLN A 48 1.29 14.78 13.11
CA GLN A 48 1.91 16.09 13.28
C GLN A 48 2.38 16.66 11.95
N ARG A 49 2.79 15.79 11.02
CA ARG A 49 3.33 16.18 9.71
C ARG A 49 2.33 15.96 8.57
N HIS A 50 1.18 15.37 8.86
CA HIS A 50 0.17 14.97 7.87
C HIS A 50 0.74 14.04 6.80
N LEU A 51 1.62 13.11 7.23
CA LEU A 51 2.29 12.16 6.35
C LEU A 51 1.75 10.74 6.56
N LEU A 52 1.71 9.99 5.47
CA LEU A 52 1.37 8.58 5.46
C LEU A 52 2.59 7.79 5.01
N PHE A 53 3.17 7.01 5.91
CA PHE A 53 4.28 6.11 5.61
C PHE A 53 3.73 4.72 5.28
N ALA A 54 3.94 4.28 4.04
CA ALA A 54 3.44 3.01 3.53
C ALA A 54 4.57 2.04 3.21
N THR A 55 4.36 0.76 3.52
CA THR A 55 5.28 -0.34 3.18
C THR A 55 4.53 -1.49 2.54
N VAL A 56 5.11 -2.11 1.51
CA VAL A 56 4.52 -3.24 0.80
C VAL A 56 5.61 -4.22 0.35
N GLU A 57 5.34 -5.51 0.50
CA GLU A 57 6.15 -6.58 -0.08
C GLU A 57 5.54 -7.02 -1.39
N ILE A 58 6.27 -6.88 -2.50
CA ILE A 58 5.78 -7.26 -3.83
C ILE A 58 6.55 -8.48 -4.35
N ARG A 59 5.82 -9.47 -4.86
CA ARG A 59 6.41 -10.58 -5.63
C ARG A 59 6.88 -10.05 -6.98
N VAL A 60 8.16 -10.22 -7.27
CA VAL A 60 8.72 -9.93 -8.58
C VAL A 60 8.62 -11.19 -9.44
N ARG A 61 8.07 -11.06 -10.64
CA ARG A 61 8.22 -12.07 -11.68
C ARG A 61 9.60 -11.86 -12.30
N SER A 62 10.46 -12.88 -12.26
CA SER A 62 11.81 -12.75 -12.81
C SER A 62 11.75 -12.51 -14.32
N ALA A 63 12.62 -11.66 -14.85
CA ALA A 63 12.73 -11.44 -16.30
C ALA A 63 13.21 -12.69 -17.09
N LEU A 64 13.61 -13.75 -16.40
CA LEU A 64 14.11 -15.01 -17.00
C LEU A 64 12.98 -15.96 -17.45
N GLU A 65 11.71 -15.58 -17.30
CA GLU A 65 10.57 -16.37 -17.82
C GLU A 65 10.10 -15.94 -19.22
N CYS A 66 10.72 -14.91 -19.81
CA CYS A 66 10.56 -14.62 -21.24
C CYS A 66 11.67 -15.38 -21.98
N GLY A 67 11.40 -16.65 -22.29
CA GLY A 67 12.27 -17.46 -23.14
C GLY A 67 12.38 -16.83 -24.54
N CYS A 68 13.52 -16.24 -24.83
CA CYS A 68 14.06 -16.21 -26.19
C CYS A 68 14.78 -17.53 -26.46
#